data_AF-A0A2M9D2E7-F1
#
_entry.id   AF-A0A2M9D2E7-F1
#
_cell.length_a   1.000
_cell.length_b   1.000
_cell.length_c   1.000
_cell.angle_alpha   90.00
_cell.angle_beta   90.00
_cell.angle_gamma   90.00
#
_symmetry.space_group_name_H-M   'P 1'
#
loop_
_entity.id
_entity.type
_entity.pdbx_description
1 polymer ?
#
loop_
_entity_poly.entity_id
_entity_poly.type
_entity_poly.pdbx_seq_one_letter_code
_entity_poly.pdbx_strand_id
1 'polypeptide(L)'
;MNSAASSPVPMAHRPANRMGRIAAVLVASALVAAGSAITATPAYAFPVLFTQDGMTFSGDDFDPDAGATVTAYNPTAASGGTDAVIPSSVTFAGETYPVVAIGNTAMRDEGLTSVVIPSSVKVIGNSAFEANHLDSAVIPNSVTSIGNSAFNYNGMTTVTIGNSVETIGEYAFEGNDLETVVIPDSVTTIQRYAFSDNSLTSVTLGASVVDIKQYAFYENQLTTVTIPASVTDIERRVFADNGSLADVVFLGAAPAAFVAAGSDGSLGGSPSIVVHYSSVFADPAAAAGFTTPTWQGYNAVPNPVVTFDLSGRGAAIAPKEAVFRTVIAAPAEPTASGYTFSGWYTDAALSTLADFSTPITANTALFAGWAAVAAADTEPMLAETGSSAPLLPIGVLSALLLAAGIVLRRRTA
;
A
#
# COMPACT_ATOMS: atom_id res chain seq x y z
N MET A 1 58.17 38.13 -34.66
CA MET A 1 57.49 37.79 -33.39
C MET A 1 56.88 39.06 -32.81
N ASN A 2 55.60 39.29 -33.09
CA ASN A 2 54.68 40.25 -32.44
C ASN A 2 53.32 40.01 -33.15
N SER A 3 52.36 39.34 -32.52
CA SER A 3 51.45 39.83 -31.47
C SER A 3 50.20 40.51 -32.06
N ALA A 4 49.10 39.76 -31.94
CA ALA A 4 47.70 40.15 -31.76
C ALA A 4 47.00 41.04 -32.80
N ALA A 5 46.19 40.39 -33.66
CA ALA A 5 45.03 40.99 -34.31
C ALA A 5 43.75 40.41 -33.69
N SER A 6 42.85 41.32 -33.32
CA SER A 6 41.56 41.11 -32.69
C SER A 6 40.49 40.61 -33.68
N SER A 7 39.60 39.74 -33.22
CA SER A 7 38.31 39.46 -33.86
C SER A 7 37.23 39.35 -32.77
N PRO A 8 36.09 40.05 -32.90
CA PRO A 8 35.03 40.02 -31.89
C PRO A 8 34.12 38.81 -32.05
N VAL A 9 33.75 38.22 -30.91
CA VAL A 9 32.73 37.16 -30.75
C VAL A 9 31.32 37.79 -30.88
N PRO A 10 30.37 37.18 -31.60
CA PRO A 10 29.00 37.69 -31.66
C PRO A 10 28.22 37.36 -30.38
N MET A 11 27.68 38.41 -29.74
CA MET A 11 26.70 38.31 -28.66
C MET A 11 25.40 37.68 -29.17
N ALA A 12 24.97 36.59 -28.55
CA ALA A 12 23.64 36.05 -28.71
C ALA A 12 22.62 37.00 -28.03
N HIS A 13 21.63 37.43 -28.81
CA HIS A 13 20.48 38.21 -28.37
C HIS A 13 19.73 37.50 -27.23
N ARG A 14 19.71 38.10 -26.04
CA ARG A 14 18.58 37.97 -25.11
C ARG A 14 17.50 38.98 -25.51
N PRO A 15 16.23 38.59 -25.71
CA PRO A 15 15.16 39.56 -25.71
C PRO A 15 14.83 39.91 -24.25
N ALA A 16 15.05 41.19 -23.92
CA ALA A 16 14.58 41.83 -22.70
C ALA A 16 13.09 42.21 -22.83
N ASN A 17 12.41 42.19 -21.68
CA ASN A 17 11.19 42.92 -21.33
C ASN A 17 9.91 42.69 -22.15
N ARG A 18 8.96 41.98 -21.52
CA ARG A 18 7.55 42.40 -21.49
C ARG A 18 7.08 42.54 -20.04
N MET A 19 7.43 43.66 -19.40
CA MET A 19 6.57 44.25 -18.38
C MET A 19 5.30 44.73 -19.08
N GLY A 20 4.19 44.04 -18.86
CA GLY A 20 2.94 44.28 -19.58
C GLY A 20 1.71 44.11 -18.69
N ARG A 21 1.47 45.13 -17.84
CA ARG A 21 0.15 45.57 -17.36
C ARG A 21 -0.66 44.61 -16.48
N ILE A 22 -0.55 44.80 -15.16
CA ILE A 22 -1.67 44.55 -14.25
C ILE A 22 -2.22 45.91 -13.82
N ALA A 23 -3.48 46.16 -14.17
CA ALA A 23 -4.26 47.29 -13.71
C ALA A 23 -4.66 47.04 -12.25
N ALA A 24 -3.96 47.67 -11.31
CA ALA A 24 -4.43 47.79 -9.93
C ALA A 24 -5.53 48.86 -9.88
N VAL A 25 -6.79 48.45 -9.74
CA VAL A 25 -7.86 49.34 -9.29
C VAL A 25 -7.77 49.39 -7.76
N LEU A 26 -7.15 50.45 -7.23
CA LEU A 26 -7.13 50.75 -5.81
C LEU A 26 -7.70 52.14 -5.59
N VAL A 27 -8.88 52.19 -4.96
CA VAL A 27 -9.44 53.41 -4.38
C VAL A 27 -8.75 53.64 -3.03
N ALA A 28 -7.91 54.66 -2.94
CA ALA A 28 -7.62 55.37 -1.68
C ALA A 28 -7.01 56.75 -1.99
N SER A 29 -7.71 57.80 -1.58
CA SER A 29 -7.33 59.20 -1.74
C SER A 29 -6.54 59.72 -0.53
N ALA A 30 -5.55 60.59 -0.79
CA ALA A 30 -4.85 61.54 0.13
C ALA A 30 -3.83 60.93 1.13
N LEU A 31 -2.69 61.51 1.52
CA LEU A 31 -2.16 62.89 1.47
C LEU A 31 -0.62 62.91 1.77
N VAL A 32 0.13 63.75 1.03
CA VAL A 32 1.34 64.57 1.35
C VAL A 32 2.70 63.94 1.78
N ALA A 33 3.64 64.12 0.85
CA ALA A 33 5.01 64.63 0.96
C ALA A 33 5.69 64.77 2.35
N ALA A 34 6.76 63.99 2.53
CA ALA A 34 8.07 64.47 2.95
C ALA A 34 9.10 63.38 2.62
N GLY A 35 10.26 63.80 2.09
CA GLY A 35 11.34 62.90 1.68
C GLY A 35 11.86 62.08 2.87
N SER A 36 11.50 60.81 2.91
CA SER A 36 12.19 59.76 3.64
C SER A 36 11.93 58.48 2.87
N ALA A 37 13.00 57.79 2.48
CA ALA A 37 12.88 56.47 1.87
C ALA A 37 12.22 55.55 2.90
N ILE A 38 10.91 55.32 2.73
CA ILE A 38 10.26 54.18 3.35
C ILE A 38 10.86 52.99 2.62
N THR A 39 11.79 52.28 3.27
CA THR A 39 12.12 50.92 2.88
C THR A 39 10.82 50.15 2.98
N ALA A 40 10.15 49.97 1.84
CA ALA A 40 9.00 49.10 1.74
C ALA A 40 9.49 47.71 2.19
N THR A 41 9.06 47.30 3.38
CA THR A 41 8.93 45.88 3.70
C THR A 41 8.31 45.21 2.47
N PRO A 42 8.81 44.04 2.01
CA PRO A 42 8.22 43.37 0.87
C PRO A 42 6.72 43.25 1.16
N ALA A 43 5.92 43.92 0.33
CA ALA A 43 4.48 43.81 0.43
C ALA A 43 4.21 42.32 0.27
N TYR A 44 3.55 41.70 1.26
CA TYR A 44 2.92 40.41 1.06
C TYR A 44 2.02 40.58 -0.17
N ALA A 45 2.47 40.08 -1.32
CA ALA A 45 1.66 40.04 -2.50
C ALA A 45 0.51 39.09 -2.13
N PHE A 46 -0.69 39.64 -1.95
CA PHE A 46 -1.85 38.80 -1.76
C PHE A 46 -1.96 37.88 -2.98
N PRO A 47 -2.15 36.56 -2.79
CA PRO A 47 -2.36 35.68 -3.92
C PRO A 47 -3.56 36.18 -4.71
N VAL A 48 -3.44 36.24 -6.02
CA VAL A 48 -4.57 36.69 -6.83
C VAL A 48 -5.57 35.57 -6.95
N LEU A 49 -6.82 35.93 -6.67
CA LEU A 49 -7.96 35.03 -6.71
C LEU A 49 -8.74 35.21 -8.01
N PHE A 50 -9.21 34.12 -8.59
CA PHE A 50 -10.13 34.13 -9.72
C PHE A 50 -11.11 32.96 -9.63
N THR A 51 -12.28 33.10 -10.26
CA THR A 51 -13.32 32.08 -10.24
C THR A 51 -13.51 31.48 -11.63
N GLN A 52 -13.55 30.16 -11.70
CA GLN A 52 -13.85 29.39 -12.90
C GLN A 52 -14.63 28.14 -12.51
N ASP A 53 -15.61 27.70 -13.31
CA ASP A 53 -16.34 26.44 -13.11
C ASP A 53 -16.95 26.27 -11.71
N GLY A 54 -17.40 27.37 -11.10
CA GLY A 54 -17.99 27.34 -9.75
C GLY A 54 -16.97 27.13 -8.62
N MET A 55 -15.70 27.42 -8.85
CA MET A 55 -14.63 27.32 -7.84
C MET A 55 -13.76 28.57 -7.87
N THR A 56 -13.25 28.98 -6.72
CA THR A 56 -12.23 30.04 -6.62
C THR A 56 -10.85 29.43 -6.50
N PHE A 57 -9.90 29.98 -7.24
CA PHE A 57 -8.52 29.52 -7.31
C PHE A 57 -7.56 30.64 -6.90
N SER A 58 -6.45 30.28 -6.27
CA SER A 58 -5.28 31.13 -6.09
C SER A 58 -4.11 30.63 -6.93
N GLY A 59 -3.33 31.54 -7.50
CA GLY A 59 -2.00 31.25 -8.04
C GLY A 59 -0.91 31.82 -7.14
N ASP A 60 0.15 31.06 -6.89
CA ASP A 60 1.37 31.58 -6.27
C ASP A 60 2.17 32.36 -7.32
N ASP A 61 2.29 33.68 -7.13
CA ASP A 61 3.04 34.61 -7.99
C ASP A 61 2.71 34.62 -9.51
N PHE A 62 1.65 33.94 -9.93
CA PHE A 62 1.31 33.68 -11.35
C PHE A 62 2.45 33.08 -12.16
N ASP A 63 3.29 32.28 -11.51
CA ASP A 63 4.18 31.41 -12.25
C ASP A 63 3.32 30.31 -12.90
N PRO A 64 3.26 30.20 -14.24
CA PRO A 64 2.52 29.13 -14.92
C PRO A 64 3.01 27.72 -14.51
N ASP A 65 4.23 27.61 -13.99
CA ASP A 65 4.80 26.37 -13.46
C ASP A 65 4.47 26.13 -11.97
N ALA A 66 4.03 27.15 -11.21
CA ALA A 66 3.68 27.02 -9.79
C ALA A 66 2.28 26.41 -9.55
N GLY A 67 1.42 26.39 -10.58
CA GLY A 67 0.10 25.79 -10.53
C GLY A 67 -0.94 26.59 -9.72
N ALA A 68 -2.22 26.23 -9.90
CA ALA A 68 -3.35 26.81 -9.21
C ALA A 68 -3.80 25.94 -8.03
N THR A 69 -4.27 26.60 -6.97
CA THR A 69 -4.85 25.96 -5.77
C THR A 69 -6.33 26.29 -5.69
N VAL A 70 -7.20 25.30 -5.46
CA VAL A 70 -8.62 25.55 -5.17
C VAL A 70 -8.74 26.15 -3.76
N THR A 71 -9.33 27.32 -3.60
CA THR A 71 -9.46 27.97 -2.28
C THR A 71 -10.90 28.04 -1.77
N ALA A 72 -11.90 27.91 -2.64
CA ALA A 72 -13.30 27.86 -2.25
C ALA A 72 -14.16 27.16 -3.32
N TYR A 73 -15.20 26.47 -2.89
CA TYR A 73 -16.28 25.97 -3.72
C TYR A 73 -17.41 26.99 -3.74
N ASN A 74 -17.78 27.48 -4.92
CA ASN A 74 -18.78 28.53 -5.12
C ASN A 74 -19.68 28.15 -6.31
N PRO A 75 -20.49 27.09 -6.18
CA PRO A 75 -21.25 26.52 -7.29
C PRO A 75 -22.21 27.54 -7.89
N THR A 76 -22.32 27.55 -9.22
CA THR A 76 -23.16 28.51 -9.95
C THR A 76 -24.66 28.15 -9.92
N ALA A 77 -25.01 26.94 -9.49
CA ALA A 77 -26.39 26.47 -9.39
C ALA A 77 -27.04 26.97 -8.09
N ALA A 78 -28.29 27.46 -8.18
CA ALA A 78 -29.06 27.98 -7.05
C ALA A 78 -29.35 26.94 -5.94
N SER A 79 -29.13 25.64 -6.21
CA SER A 79 -29.26 24.54 -5.26
C SER A 79 -27.97 24.21 -4.49
N GLY A 80 -26.85 24.88 -4.79
CA GLY A 80 -25.53 24.31 -4.50
C GLY A 80 -25.28 23.10 -5.41
N GLY A 81 -24.05 22.92 -5.90
CA GLY A 81 -23.69 21.66 -6.54
C GLY A 81 -23.32 20.67 -5.43
N THR A 82 -23.89 19.48 -5.42
CA THR A 82 -23.48 18.42 -4.48
C THR A 82 -22.34 17.57 -5.07
N ASP A 83 -22.02 17.76 -6.34
CA ASP A 83 -20.97 17.06 -7.06
C ASP A 83 -19.85 18.02 -7.44
N ALA A 84 -18.72 17.93 -6.74
CA ALA A 84 -17.55 18.76 -7.00
C ALA A 84 -16.62 18.10 -8.04
N VAL A 85 -16.58 18.65 -9.25
CA VAL A 85 -15.64 18.20 -10.30
C VAL A 85 -14.49 19.20 -10.40
N ILE A 86 -13.35 18.87 -9.79
CA ILE A 86 -12.18 19.76 -9.80
C ILE A 86 -11.50 19.67 -11.18
N PRO A 87 -11.35 20.79 -11.91
CA PRO A 87 -10.69 20.77 -13.21
C PRO A 87 -9.19 20.48 -13.05
N SER A 88 -8.59 19.77 -14.01
CA SER A 88 -7.14 19.50 -13.99
C SER A 88 -6.29 20.73 -14.32
N SER A 89 -6.88 21.76 -14.91
CA SER A 89 -6.25 23.04 -15.23
C SER A 89 -7.29 24.15 -15.35
N VAL A 90 -6.87 25.39 -15.16
CA VAL A 90 -7.70 26.59 -15.25
C VAL A 90 -6.98 27.67 -16.06
N THR A 91 -7.73 28.56 -16.71
CA THR A 91 -7.15 29.63 -17.55
C THR A 91 -7.41 30.99 -16.91
N PHE A 92 -6.35 31.73 -16.62
CA PHE A 92 -6.42 33.09 -16.11
C PHE A 92 -5.51 34.01 -16.91
N ALA A 93 -6.02 35.19 -17.30
CA ALA A 93 -5.30 36.19 -18.08
C ALA A 93 -4.64 35.68 -19.40
N GLY A 94 -5.20 34.64 -20.00
CA GLY A 94 -4.70 34.03 -21.25
C GLY A 94 -3.65 32.93 -21.06
N GLU A 95 -3.25 32.66 -19.82
CA GLU A 95 -2.32 31.58 -19.46
C GLU A 95 -3.07 30.42 -18.80
N THR A 96 -2.59 29.19 -18.99
CA THR A 96 -3.17 27.98 -18.42
C THR A 96 -2.32 27.47 -17.26
N TYR A 97 -2.96 27.21 -16.13
CA TYR A 97 -2.32 26.76 -14.90
C TYR A 97 -2.86 25.37 -14.53
N PRO A 98 -1.99 24.37 -14.27
CA PRO A 98 -2.45 23.08 -13.75
C PRO A 98 -3.00 23.26 -12.32
N VAL A 99 -4.08 22.58 -11.97
CA VAL A 99 -4.59 22.58 -10.58
C VAL A 99 -3.79 21.57 -9.76
N VAL A 100 -2.92 22.06 -8.89
CA VAL A 100 -1.93 21.26 -8.17
C VAL A 100 -2.26 21.05 -6.70
N ALA A 101 -3.21 21.81 -6.14
CA ALA A 101 -3.61 21.66 -4.75
C ALA A 101 -5.09 21.98 -4.54
N ILE A 102 -5.63 21.37 -3.49
CA ILE A 102 -6.90 21.77 -2.88
C ILE A 102 -6.54 22.41 -1.56
N GLY A 103 -6.89 23.68 -1.40
CA GLY A 103 -6.53 24.49 -0.25
C GLY A 103 -7.25 24.07 1.02
N ASN A 104 -6.79 24.64 2.13
CA ASN A 104 -7.44 24.42 3.43
C ASN A 104 -8.89 24.88 3.38
N THR A 105 -9.80 24.08 3.95
CA THR A 105 -11.24 24.37 4.03
C THR A 105 -11.92 24.67 2.69
N ALA A 106 -11.29 24.35 1.55
CA ALA A 106 -11.74 24.80 0.24
C ALA A 106 -13.16 24.32 -0.12
N MET A 107 -13.58 23.17 0.40
CA MET A 107 -14.88 22.57 0.18
C MET A 107 -15.46 22.00 1.48
N ARG A 108 -15.28 22.69 2.61
CA ARG A 108 -15.78 22.26 3.91
C ARG A 108 -17.27 22.58 4.06
N ASP A 109 -18.05 21.63 4.55
CA ASP A 109 -19.49 21.83 4.89
C ASP A 109 -20.31 22.38 3.71
N GLU A 110 -20.05 21.86 2.52
CA GLU A 110 -20.70 22.28 1.26
C GLU A 110 -21.86 21.34 0.87
N GLY A 111 -22.14 20.33 1.69
CA GLY A 111 -23.16 19.30 1.40
C GLY A 111 -22.80 18.41 0.21
N LEU A 112 -21.49 18.24 -0.09
CA LEU A 112 -21.04 17.42 -1.22
C LEU A 112 -21.35 15.94 -1.01
N THR A 113 -21.92 15.30 -2.03
CA THR A 113 -22.15 13.85 -2.12
C THR A 113 -21.06 13.14 -2.90
N SER A 114 -20.41 13.85 -3.83
CA SER A 114 -19.29 13.31 -4.60
C SER A 114 -18.22 14.34 -4.91
N VAL A 115 -17.00 13.85 -5.11
CA VAL A 115 -15.86 14.66 -5.54
C VAL A 115 -15.02 13.92 -6.59
N VAL A 116 -14.59 14.64 -7.62
CA VAL A 116 -13.60 14.20 -8.59
C VAL A 116 -12.32 14.99 -8.40
N ILE A 117 -11.26 14.32 -7.92
CA ILE A 117 -9.93 14.90 -7.74
C ILE A 117 -9.06 14.50 -8.94
N PRO A 118 -8.58 15.47 -9.77
CA PRO A 118 -7.78 15.16 -10.95
C PRO A 118 -6.35 14.78 -10.58
N SER A 119 -5.69 14.02 -11.45
CA SER A 119 -4.30 13.57 -11.28
C SER A 119 -3.24 14.68 -11.37
N SER A 120 -3.65 15.93 -11.55
CA SER A 120 -2.78 17.10 -11.44
C SER A 120 -2.54 17.49 -9.97
N VAL A 121 -3.47 17.14 -9.07
CA VAL A 121 -3.40 17.49 -7.65
C VAL A 121 -2.29 16.71 -6.95
N LYS A 122 -1.49 17.44 -6.17
CA LYS A 122 -0.36 16.97 -5.36
C LYS A 122 -0.67 17.03 -3.87
N VAL A 123 -1.45 18.02 -3.43
CA VAL A 123 -1.71 18.29 -2.02
C VAL A 123 -3.20 18.50 -1.79
N ILE A 124 -3.72 17.86 -0.75
CA ILE A 124 -5.06 18.10 -0.21
C ILE A 124 -4.89 18.78 1.15
N GLY A 125 -5.40 19.99 1.28
CA GLY A 125 -5.24 20.83 2.45
C GLY A 125 -6.02 20.35 3.67
N ASN A 126 -5.77 21.01 4.80
CA ASN A 126 -6.46 20.73 6.06
C ASN A 126 -7.95 21.03 5.93
N SER A 127 -8.79 20.14 6.43
CA SER A 127 -10.25 20.27 6.40
C SER A 127 -10.82 20.51 5.00
N ALA A 128 -10.11 20.13 3.93
CA ALA A 128 -10.49 20.46 2.55
C ALA A 128 -11.91 20.00 2.19
N PHE A 129 -12.33 18.83 2.69
CA PHE A 129 -13.63 18.21 2.47
C PHE A 129 -14.32 17.80 3.79
N GLU A 130 -13.95 18.43 4.90
CA GLU A 130 -14.54 18.14 6.22
C GLU A 130 -16.07 18.41 6.21
N ALA A 131 -16.83 17.61 6.96
CA ALA A 131 -18.25 17.82 7.22
C ALA A 131 -19.14 17.84 5.96
N ASN A 132 -18.85 16.97 4.98
CA ASN A 132 -19.71 16.77 3.82
C ASN A 132 -20.52 15.46 3.94
N HIS A 133 -21.07 14.99 2.83
CA HIS A 133 -21.83 13.76 2.71
C HIS A 133 -21.23 12.84 1.64
N LEU A 134 -19.89 12.86 1.50
CA LEU A 134 -19.22 12.08 0.45
C LEU A 134 -19.45 10.58 0.69
N ASP A 135 -19.96 9.87 -0.32
CA ASP A 135 -20.13 8.41 -0.28
C ASP A 135 -18.80 7.66 -0.47
N SER A 136 -17.89 8.27 -1.24
CA SER A 136 -16.55 7.75 -1.54
C SER A 136 -15.61 8.84 -2.05
N ALA A 137 -14.31 8.57 -2.00
CA ALA A 137 -13.29 9.40 -2.64
C ALA A 137 -12.18 8.56 -3.29
N VAL A 138 -11.72 9.02 -4.46
CA VAL A 138 -10.52 8.49 -5.11
C VAL A 138 -9.41 9.52 -5.02
N ILE A 139 -8.41 9.25 -4.18
CA ILE A 139 -7.21 10.05 -4.03
C ILE A 139 -6.18 9.59 -5.07
N PRO A 140 -5.84 10.40 -6.09
CA PRO A 140 -4.96 9.94 -7.17
C PRO A 140 -3.53 9.67 -6.70
N ASN A 141 -2.80 8.81 -7.44
CA ASN A 141 -1.37 8.55 -7.23
C ASN A 141 -0.47 9.80 -7.36
N SER A 142 -0.99 10.93 -7.83
CA SER A 142 -0.24 12.18 -7.88
C SER A 142 -0.17 12.88 -6.53
N VAL A 143 -1.07 12.56 -5.60
CA VAL A 143 -1.16 13.18 -4.27
C VAL A 143 -0.07 12.61 -3.38
N THR A 144 0.68 13.50 -2.72
CA THR A 144 1.73 13.14 -1.76
C THR A 144 1.35 13.46 -0.32
N SER A 145 0.40 14.38 -0.11
CA SER A 145 -0.02 14.81 1.23
C SER A 145 -1.53 15.02 1.34
N ILE A 146 -2.11 14.45 2.39
CA ILE A 146 -3.48 14.64 2.83
C ILE A 146 -3.44 15.36 4.19
N GLY A 147 -4.02 16.55 4.25
CA GLY A 147 -4.00 17.40 5.43
C GLY A 147 -4.83 16.86 6.61
N ASN A 148 -4.68 17.54 7.74
CA ASN A 148 -5.44 17.21 8.95
C ASN A 148 -6.94 17.39 8.70
N SER A 149 -7.75 16.47 9.20
CA SER A 149 -9.22 16.46 9.05
C SER A 149 -9.71 16.57 7.61
N ALA A 150 -8.87 16.30 6.60
CA ALA A 150 -9.19 16.60 5.20
C ALA A 150 -10.49 15.97 4.69
N PHE A 151 -10.86 14.78 5.17
CA PHE A 151 -12.08 14.05 4.83
C PHE A 151 -12.88 13.63 6.07
N ASN A 152 -12.72 14.35 7.18
CA ASN A 152 -13.36 14.04 8.46
C ASN A 152 -14.87 14.33 8.43
N TYR A 153 -15.67 13.55 9.17
CA TYR A 153 -17.14 13.68 9.27
C TYR A 153 -17.82 13.71 7.90
N ASN A 154 -17.59 12.64 7.13
CA ASN A 154 -18.30 12.37 5.89
C ASN A 154 -19.18 11.12 6.07
N GLY A 155 -19.68 10.53 4.98
CA GLY A 155 -20.39 9.25 4.99
C GLY A 155 -19.66 8.18 4.17
N MET A 156 -18.33 8.27 4.06
CA MET A 156 -17.62 7.45 3.10
C MET A 156 -17.60 6.00 3.55
N THR A 157 -18.08 5.09 2.70
CA THR A 157 -17.95 3.64 2.90
C THR A 157 -16.66 3.10 2.30
N THR A 158 -16.11 3.81 1.31
CA THR A 158 -14.89 3.43 0.60
C THR A 158 -14.01 4.63 0.31
N VAL A 159 -12.70 4.40 0.36
CA VAL A 159 -11.70 5.36 -0.11
C VAL A 159 -10.58 4.61 -0.84
N THR A 160 -10.14 5.15 -1.97
CA THR A 160 -8.90 4.70 -2.62
C THR A 160 -7.81 5.72 -2.34
N ILE A 161 -6.74 5.30 -1.65
CA ILE A 161 -5.59 6.14 -1.35
C ILE A 161 -4.48 5.86 -2.37
N GLY A 162 -3.98 6.90 -3.03
CA GLY A 162 -2.93 6.77 -4.02
C GLY A 162 -1.62 6.25 -3.44
N ASN A 163 -0.89 5.45 -4.22
CA ASN A 163 0.33 4.76 -3.80
C ASN A 163 1.54 5.68 -3.52
N SER A 164 1.42 6.97 -3.82
CA SER A 164 2.46 7.98 -3.57
C SER A 164 2.13 8.90 -2.41
N VAL A 165 1.03 8.64 -1.67
CA VAL A 165 0.69 9.42 -0.47
C VAL A 165 1.72 9.10 0.61
N GLU A 166 2.49 10.10 1.01
CA GLU A 166 3.53 9.99 2.04
C GLU A 166 2.98 10.38 3.42
N THR A 167 2.06 11.35 3.45
CA THR A 167 1.47 11.89 4.69
C THR A 167 -0.04 11.81 4.68
N ILE A 168 -0.59 11.24 5.76
CA ILE A 168 -2.01 11.27 6.11
C ILE A 168 -2.12 12.00 7.45
N GLY A 169 -2.78 13.16 7.46
CA GLY A 169 -2.87 14.05 8.61
C GLY A 169 -3.64 13.49 9.80
N GLU A 170 -3.54 14.20 10.93
CA GLU A 170 -4.35 13.89 12.12
C GLU A 170 -5.84 13.99 11.76
N TYR A 171 -6.64 13.05 12.25
CA TYR A 171 -8.09 12.98 12.02
C TYR A 171 -8.53 12.92 10.53
N ALA A 172 -7.62 12.66 9.58
CA ALA A 172 -7.87 12.85 8.15
C ALA A 172 -9.13 12.13 7.62
N PHE A 173 -9.43 10.93 8.14
CA PHE A 173 -10.58 10.12 7.78
C PHE A 173 -11.44 9.73 9.01
N GLU A 174 -11.34 10.47 10.11
CA GLU A 174 -12.18 10.20 11.30
C GLU A 174 -13.67 10.45 11.00
N GLY A 175 -14.55 9.67 11.64
CA GLY A 175 -16.00 9.90 11.60
C GLY A 175 -16.57 9.61 10.22
N ASN A 176 -16.22 8.46 9.67
CA ASN A 176 -16.71 7.97 8.38
C ASN A 176 -17.31 6.57 8.56
N ASP A 177 -17.75 5.93 7.47
CA ASP A 177 -18.30 4.57 7.49
C ASP A 177 -17.37 3.58 6.76
N LEU A 178 -16.05 3.83 6.73
CA LEU A 178 -15.13 3.04 5.92
C LEU A 178 -15.13 1.57 6.37
N GLU A 179 -15.37 0.64 5.44
CA GLU A 179 -15.39 -0.80 5.75
C GLU A 179 -14.01 -1.43 5.62
N THR A 180 -13.19 -0.93 4.70
CA THR A 180 -11.81 -1.36 4.47
C THR A 180 -10.93 -0.18 4.08
N VAL A 181 -9.63 -0.28 4.41
CA VAL A 181 -8.64 0.68 3.92
C VAL A 181 -7.30 0.00 3.64
N VAL A 182 -6.63 0.46 2.59
CA VAL A 182 -5.25 0.08 2.26
C VAL A 182 -4.37 1.31 2.47
N ILE A 183 -3.50 1.24 3.46
CA ILE A 183 -2.49 2.26 3.72
C ILE A 183 -1.29 2.00 2.80
N PRO A 184 -0.89 2.95 1.94
CA PRO A 184 0.23 2.75 1.00
C PRO A 184 1.57 2.49 1.69
N ASP A 185 2.47 1.78 0.99
CA ASP A 185 3.85 1.53 1.44
C ASP A 185 4.71 2.79 1.57
N SER A 186 4.29 3.91 0.99
CA SER A 186 4.95 5.22 1.13
C SER A 186 4.68 5.90 2.48
N VAL A 187 3.69 5.44 3.25
CA VAL A 187 3.35 6.03 4.55
C VAL A 187 4.25 5.43 5.64
N THR A 188 4.95 6.29 6.38
CA THR A 188 5.81 5.87 7.52
C THR A 188 5.14 6.05 8.88
N THR A 189 4.18 6.96 8.99
CA THR A 189 3.50 7.29 10.24
C THR A 189 2.01 7.41 10.01
N ILE A 190 1.22 6.68 10.80
CA ILE A 190 -0.23 6.83 10.83
C ILE A 190 -0.57 7.76 11.99
N GLN A 191 -1.08 8.94 11.67
CA GLN A 191 -1.27 10.04 12.63
C GLN A 191 -2.44 9.78 13.60
N ARG A 192 -2.51 10.64 14.63
CA ARG A 192 -3.53 10.52 15.68
C ARG A 192 -4.92 10.57 15.08
N TYR A 193 -5.77 9.63 15.51
CA TYR A 193 -7.16 9.50 15.06
C TYR A 193 -7.37 9.42 13.54
N ALA A 194 -6.32 9.15 12.74
CA ALA A 194 -6.40 9.27 11.28
C ALA A 194 -7.55 8.45 10.67
N PHE A 195 -7.89 7.30 11.26
CA PHE A 195 -8.99 6.41 10.86
C PHE A 195 -9.86 6.03 12.08
N SER A 196 -10.00 6.92 13.06
CA SER A 196 -10.87 6.70 14.22
C SER A 196 -12.35 6.79 13.84
N ASP A 197 -13.24 6.18 14.63
CA ASP A 197 -14.71 6.27 14.45
C ASP A 197 -15.13 5.92 13.02
N ASN A 198 -14.92 4.66 12.67
CA ASN A 198 -15.20 4.09 11.36
C ASN A 198 -15.82 2.69 11.49
N SER A 199 -16.10 2.03 10.36
CA SER A 199 -16.65 0.67 10.31
C SER A 199 -15.63 -0.36 9.82
N LEU A 200 -14.32 -0.13 10.03
CA LEU A 200 -13.28 -0.97 9.41
C LEU A 200 -13.36 -2.39 9.94
N THR A 201 -13.63 -3.35 9.05
CA THR A 201 -13.57 -4.79 9.35
C THR A 201 -12.20 -5.37 9.02
N SER A 202 -11.46 -4.69 8.13
CA SER A 202 -10.09 -5.02 7.75
C SER A 202 -9.30 -3.76 7.41
N VAL A 203 -8.02 -3.77 7.75
CA VAL A 203 -7.04 -2.78 7.33
C VAL A 203 -5.79 -3.46 6.81
N THR A 204 -5.27 -2.99 5.68
CA THR A 204 -3.94 -3.35 5.19
C THR A 204 -2.97 -2.21 5.49
N LEU A 205 -1.94 -2.50 6.29
CA LEU A 205 -0.90 -1.53 6.63
C LEU A 205 0.27 -1.65 5.66
N GLY A 206 0.78 -0.51 5.18
CA GLY A 206 1.94 -0.46 4.31
C GLY A 206 3.20 -1.00 4.99
N ALA A 207 4.07 -1.65 4.23
CA ALA A 207 5.26 -2.34 4.72
C ALA A 207 6.34 -1.40 5.30
N SER A 208 6.22 -0.09 5.09
CA SER A 208 7.12 0.94 5.62
C SER A 208 6.57 1.69 6.84
N VAL A 209 5.39 1.32 7.35
CA VAL A 209 4.81 1.95 8.55
C VAL A 209 5.72 1.66 9.75
N VAL A 210 6.20 2.71 10.41
CA VAL A 210 7.09 2.63 11.58
C VAL A 210 6.33 2.98 12.86
N ASP A 211 5.50 4.02 12.80
CA ASP A 211 4.80 4.56 13.95
C ASP A 211 3.28 4.58 13.74
N ILE A 212 2.54 4.06 14.72
CA ILE A 212 1.08 4.13 14.75
C ILE A 212 0.66 4.95 15.97
N LYS A 213 0.18 6.16 15.71
CA LYS A 213 -0.07 7.17 16.74
C LYS A 213 -1.40 6.96 17.45
N GLN A 214 -1.51 7.62 18.60
CA GLN A 214 -2.64 7.52 19.51
C GLN A 214 -4.00 7.50 18.79
N TYR A 215 -4.84 6.52 19.12
CA TYR A 215 -6.20 6.37 18.58
C TYR A 215 -6.32 6.22 17.05
N ALA A 216 -5.25 5.93 16.33
CA ALA A 216 -5.28 5.89 14.86
C ALA A 216 -6.39 5.01 14.26
N PHE A 217 -6.75 3.89 14.91
CA PHE A 217 -7.81 2.95 14.51
C PHE A 217 -8.79 2.69 15.67
N TYR A 218 -9.01 3.71 16.51
CA TYR A 218 -9.96 3.66 17.62
C TYR A 218 -11.40 3.58 17.10
N GLU A 219 -12.31 2.93 17.86
CA GLU A 219 -13.74 2.82 17.52
C GLU A 219 -13.97 2.33 16.08
N ASN A 220 -13.64 1.05 15.86
CA ASN A 220 -13.76 0.38 14.57
C ASN A 220 -14.34 -1.04 14.76
N GLN A 221 -14.33 -1.88 13.72
CA GLN A 221 -14.92 -3.22 13.74
C GLN A 221 -13.90 -4.32 13.39
N LEU A 222 -12.60 -4.06 13.62
CA LEU A 222 -11.55 -4.99 13.24
C LEU A 222 -11.68 -6.29 14.05
N THR A 223 -11.59 -7.43 13.35
CA THR A 223 -11.53 -8.75 13.99
C THR A 223 -10.11 -9.28 14.10
N THR A 224 -9.25 -8.84 13.20
CA THR A 224 -7.82 -9.12 13.18
C THR A 224 -7.07 -7.97 12.54
N VAL A 225 -5.80 -7.82 12.92
CA VAL A 225 -4.86 -6.90 12.26
C VAL A 225 -3.49 -7.54 12.13
N THR A 226 -2.86 -7.34 10.98
CA THR A 226 -1.46 -7.73 10.75
C THR A 226 -0.58 -6.48 10.86
N ILE A 227 0.35 -6.49 11.80
CA ILE A 227 1.30 -5.43 12.07
C ILE A 227 2.59 -5.70 11.26
N PRO A 228 2.98 -4.79 10.33
CA PRO A 228 4.20 -4.92 9.54
C PRO A 228 5.47 -5.03 10.38
N ALA A 229 6.50 -5.65 9.82
CA ALA A 229 7.76 -5.88 10.53
C ALA A 229 8.55 -4.60 10.86
N SER A 230 8.25 -3.51 10.16
CA SER A 230 8.84 -2.18 10.35
C SER A 230 8.30 -1.43 11.57
N VAL A 231 7.16 -1.84 12.13
CA VAL A 231 6.48 -1.10 13.20
C VAL A 231 7.28 -1.22 14.50
N THR A 232 7.71 -0.09 15.03
CA THR A 232 8.47 0.00 16.29
C THR A 232 7.74 0.71 17.42
N ASP A 233 6.71 1.49 17.09
CA ASP A 233 5.92 2.27 18.06
C ASP A 233 4.42 2.11 17.78
N ILE A 234 3.70 1.59 18.78
CA ILE A 234 2.24 1.55 18.82
C ILE A 234 1.79 2.26 20.09
N GLU A 235 1.22 3.45 19.93
CA GLU A 235 0.82 4.30 21.05
C GLU A 235 -0.47 3.80 21.72
N ARG A 236 -0.89 4.49 22.78
CA ARG A 236 -2.09 4.12 23.55
C ARG A 236 -3.35 4.08 22.69
N ARG A 237 -4.19 3.08 22.96
CA ARG A 237 -5.55 2.92 22.39
C ARG A 237 -5.62 2.92 20.86
N VAL A 238 -4.53 2.58 20.17
CA VAL A 238 -4.51 2.51 18.70
C VAL A 238 -5.64 1.63 18.15
N PHE A 239 -5.83 0.44 18.69
CA PHE A 239 -6.89 -0.50 18.29
C PHE A 239 -7.93 -0.72 19.41
N ALA A 240 -8.05 0.21 20.35
CA ALA A 240 -9.10 0.10 21.37
C ALA A 240 -10.49 0.27 20.74
N ASP A 241 -11.50 -0.27 21.40
CA ASP A 241 -12.91 -0.25 20.96
C ASP A 241 -13.13 -0.80 19.55
N ASN A 242 -12.31 -1.78 19.16
CA ASN A 242 -12.59 -2.69 18.05
C ASN A 242 -13.37 -3.89 18.59
N GLY A 243 -14.70 -3.80 18.56
CA GLY A 243 -15.61 -4.65 19.34
C GLY A 243 -15.51 -6.17 19.14
N SER A 244 -14.73 -6.65 18.17
CA SER A 244 -14.51 -8.07 17.90
C SER A 244 -13.04 -8.42 17.63
N LEU A 245 -12.09 -7.56 18.00
CA LEU A 245 -10.67 -7.83 17.80
C LEU A 245 -10.25 -9.04 18.65
N ALA A 246 -9.89 -10.13 17.97
CA ALA A 246 -9.53 -11.40 18.61
C ALA A 246 -8.06 -11.74 18.40
N ASP A 247 -7.52 -11.46 17.22
CA ASP A 247 -6.18 -11.90 16.80
C ASP A 247 -5.35 -10.73 16.27
N VAL A 248 -4.15 -10.53 16.79
CA VAL A 248 -3.17 -9.57 16.27
C VAL A 248 -1.92 -10.31 15.84
N VAL A 249 -1.52 -10.15 14.59
CA VAL A 249 -0.35 -10.85 14.02
C VAL A 249 0.79 -9.87 13.83
N PHE A 250 1.94 -10.11 14.47
CA PHE A 250 3.15 -9.33 14.25
C PHE A 250 4.09 -10.02 13.25
N LEU A 251 4.50 -9.28 12.21
CA LEU A 251 5.47 -9.78 11.23
C LEU A 251 6.93 -9.52 11.64
N GLY A 252 7.16 -8.66 12.63
CA GLY A 252 8.49 -8.29 13.14
C GLY A 252 8.66 -8.59 14.63
N ALA A 253 9.72 -8.04 15.20
CA ALA A 253 9.98 -8.10 16.64
C ALA A 253 8.90 -7.34 17.42
N ALA A 254 8.86 -7.56 18.74
CA ALA A 254 7.98 -6.80 19.62
C ALA A 254 8.30 -5.29 19.51
N PRO A 255 7.29 -4.41 19.38
CA PRO A 255 7.53 -2.96 19.31
C PRO A 255 8.25 -2.45 20.56
N ALA A 256 9.16 -1.49 20.37
CA ALA A 256 9.91 -0.87 21.47
C ALA A 256 9.01 0.02 22.34
N ALA A 257 8.04 0.70 21.72
CA ALA A 257 7.01 1.46 22.40
C ALA A 257 5.66 0.78 22.22
N PHE A 258 5.07 0.38 23.35
CA PHE A 258 3.79 -0.32 23.39
C PHE A 258 3.16 -0.17 24.77
N VAL A 259 1.86 0.11 24.82
CA VAL A 259 1.07 0.16 26.07
C VAL A 259 0.39 -1.18 26.33
N ALA A 260 0.71 -1.77 27.49
CA ALA A 260 0.16 -3.04 27.97
C ALA A 260 -1.36 -3.03 28.12
N ALA A 261 -1.96 -4.23 28.17
CA ALA A 261 -3.40 -4.42 28.33
C ALA A 261 -3.96 -3.66 29.54
N GLY A 262 -5.13 -3.06 29.35
CA GLY A 262 -5.79 -2.20 30.34
C GLY A 262 -6.64 -1.14 29.66
N SER A 263 -7.15 -0.17 30.42
CA SER A 263 -8.00 0.90 29.86
C SER A 263 -7.33 1.66 28.73
N ASP A 264 -6.00 1.75 28.73
CA ASP A 264 -5.21 2.54 27.78
C ASP A 264 -4.37 1.66 26.84
N GLY A 265 -4.59 0.34 26.85
CA GLY A 265 -3.80 -0.62 26.09
C GLY A 265 -3.82 -0.34 24.58
N SER A 266 -2.70 -0.56 23.92
CA SER A 266 -2.55 -0.29 22.47
C SER A 266 -3.51 -1.12 21.63
N LEU A 267 -3.81 -2.35 22.08
CA LEU A 267 -4.77 -3.26 21.44
C LEU A 267 -6.16 -3.21 22.11
N GLY A 268 -6.36 -2.30 23.06
CA GLY A 268 -7.58 -2.21 23.86
C GLY A 268 -7.53 -2.95 25.20
N GLY A 269 -8.66 -2.92 25.91
CA GLY A 269 -8.76 -3.45 27.27
C GLY A 269 -9.03 -4.95 27.37
N SER A 270 -9.23 -5.65 26.26
CA SER A 270 -9.59 -7.07 26.30
C SER A 270 -8.36 -7.97 26.48
N PRO A 271 -8.23 -8.70 27.61
CA PRO A 271 -7.14 -9.66 27.79
C PRO A 271 -7.33 -10.93 26.94
N SER A 272 -8.49 -11.09 26.27
CA SER A 272 -8.75 -12.25 25.40
C SER A 272 -8.05 -12.17 24.05
N ILE A 273 -7.53 -10.99 23.67
CA ILE A 273 -6.80 -10.81 22.43
C ILE A 273 -5.58 -11.73 22.42
N VAL A 274 -5.39 -12.44 21.32
CA VAL A 274 -4.26 -13.34 21.07
C VAL A 274 -3.27 -12.65 20.13
N VAL A 275 -2.06 -12.45 20.63
CA VAL A 275 -0.92 -11.98 19.86
C VAL A 275 -0.20 -13.19 19.26
N HIS A 276 -0.13 -13.21 17.92
CA HIS A 276 0.60 -14.20 17.14
C HIS A 276 1.90 -13.58 16.64
N TYR A 277 3.00 -14.29 16.79
CA TYR A 277 4.33 -13.79 16.43
C TYR A 277 5.24 -14.92 15.95
N SER A 278 6.30 -14.59 15.20
CA SER A 278 7.28 -15.59 14.79
C SER A 278 8.11 -16.09 15.97
N SER A 279 8.31 -17.41 16.08
CA SER A 279 9.07 -18.07 17.13
C SER A 279 10.52 -17.57 17.26
N VAL A 280 11.09 -17.00 16.19
CA VAL A 280 12.41 -16.36 16.21
C VAL A 280 12.47 -15.10 17.09
N PHE A 281 11.32 -14.48 17.37
CA PHE A 281 11.17 -13.31 18.24
C PHE A 281 10.72 -13.67 19.66
N ALA A 282 10.67 -14.96 20.00
CA ALA A 282 10.44 -15.41 21.37
C ALA A 282 11.65 -15.06 22.25
N ASP A 283 11.42 -14.35 23.35
CA ASP A 283 12.45 -14.02 24.34
C ASP A 283 12.00 -14.48 25.73
N PRO A 284 12.31 -15.72 26.14
CA PRO A 284 11.89 -16.25 27.43
C PRO A 284 12.62 -15.59 28.62
N ALA A 285 13.70 -14.84 28.38
CA ALA A 285 14.48 -14.15 29.40
C ALA A 285 14.13 -12.65 29.55
N ALA A 286 13.30 -12.14 28.63
CA ALA A 286 12.70 -10.81 28.58
C ALA A 286 13.67 -9.63 28.76
N ALA A 287 14.15 -9.08 27.65
CA ALA A 287 14.58 -7.67 27.56
C ALA A 287 13.93 -6.92 26.40
N ALA A 288 13.52 -7.60 25.31
CA ALA A 288 12.96 -6.93 24.12
C ALA A 288 12.04 -7.78 23.21
N GLY A 289 11.76 -9.05 23.52
CA GLY A 289 10.94 -9.95 22.66
C GLY A 289 9.56 -10.32 23.20
N PHE A 290 8.87 -11.22 22.50
CA PHE A 290 7.57 -11.75 22.91
C PHE A 290 7.71 -12.86 23.95
N THR A 291 6.81 -12.89 24.93
CA THR A 291 6.77 -13.89 26.01
C THR A 291 5.51 -14.75 25.91
N THR A 292 5.60 -16.03 26.29
CA THR A 292 4.46 -16.97 26.39
C THR A 292 4.23 -17.41 27.83
N PRO A 293 2.97 -17.65 28.27
CA PRO A 293 1.74 -17.62 27.47
C PRO A 293 1.14 -16.20 27.32
N THR A 294 1.76 -15.20 27.91
CA THR A 294 1.27 -13.81 27.88
C THR A 294 2.39 -12.84 27.54
N TRP A 295 2.06 -11.78 26.80
CA TRP A 295 2.96 -10.65 26.51
C TRP A 295 2.21 -9.34 26.71
N GLN A 296 2.78 -8.44 27.52
CA GLN A 296 2.19 -7.13 27.84
C GLN A 296 0.72 -7.21 28.32
N GLY A 297 0.36 -8.29 29.02
CA GLY A 297 -1.00 -8.52 29.54
C GLY A 297 -1.99 -9.15 28.56
N TYR A 298 -1.60 -9.43 27.31
CA TYR A 298 -2.39 -10.15 26.31
C TYR A 298 -1.96 -11.62 26.25
N ASN A 299 -2.84 -12.51 25.75
CA ASN A 299 -2.44 -13.86 25.39
C ASN A 299 -1.45 -13.79 24.23
N ALA A 300 -0.40 -14.60 24.26
CA ALA A 300 0.63 -14.57 23.24
C ALA A 300 1.10 -15.99 22.92
N VAL A 301 1.10 -16.32 21.63
CA VAL A 301 1.49 -17.63 21.10
C VAL A 301 2.36 -17.47 19.86
N PRO A 302 3.37 -18.34 19.66
CA PRO A 302 4.06 -18.41 18.39
C PRO A 302 3.10 -18.77 17.25
N ASN A 303 3.46 -18.37 16.05
CA ASN A 303 2.79 -18.74 14.83
C ASN A 303 2.68 -20.28 14.69
N PRO A 304 1.62 -20.78 14.02
CA PRO A 304 1.43 -22.22 13.85
C PRO A 304 2.55 -22.85 13.02
N VAL A 305 2.91 -24.08 13.40
CA VAL A 305 3.95 -24.88 12.73
C VAL A 305 3.30 -25.99 11.92
N VAL A 306 3.72 -26.11 10.66
CA VAL A 306 3.40 -27.24 9.79
C VAL A 306 4.53 -28.26 9.82
N THR A 307 4.22 -29.49 10.23
CA THR A 307 5.16 -30.61 10.25
C THR A 307 4.88 -31.57 9.09
N PHE A 308 5.93 -32.25 8.63
CA PHE A 308 5.88 -33.12 7.46
C PHE A 308 6.31 -34.54 7.86
N ASP A 309 5.36 -35.44 7.99
CA ASP A 309 5.60 -36.86 8.24
C ASP A 309 5.73 -37.60 6.90
N LEU A 310 6.90 -38.19 6.65
CA LEU A 310 7.16 -38.91 5.41
C LEU A 310 6.78 -40.39 5.47
N SER A 311 6.09 -40.85 6.53
CA SER A 311 5.72 -42.25 6.73
C SER A 311 6.93 -43.20 6.67
N GLY A 312 8.05 -42.76 7.26
CA GLY A 312 9.32 -43.49 7.33
C GLY A 312 10.10 -43.60 6.01
N ARG A 313 9.78 -42.78 5.00
CA ARG A 313 10.45 -42.78 3.68
C ARG A 313 11.16 -41.47 3.39
N GLY A 314 12.13 -41.49 2.48
CA GLY A 314 12.81 -40.29 2.01
C GLY A 314 13.63 -39.56 3.08
N ALA A 315 14.11 -38.36 2.75
CA ALA A 315 14.85 -37.50 3.65
C ALA A 315 13.91 -36.58 4.42
N ALA A 316 14.10 -36.44 5.74
CA ALA A 316 13.27 -35.62 6.61
C ALA A 316 13.15 -34.17 6.10
N ILE A 317 11.93 -33.62 6.13
CA ILE A 317 11.65 -32.22 5.82
C ILE A 317 11.51 -31.46 7.14
N ALA A 318 12.24 -30.35 7.26
CA ALA A 318 12.16 -29.51 8.46
C ALA A 318 10.76 -28.92 8.62
N PRO A 319 10.25 -28.80 9.86
CA PRO A 319 9.00 -28.08 10.12
C PRO A 319 9.05 -26.65 9.59
N LYS A 320 7.91 -26.14 9.13
CA LYS A 320 7.78 -24.79 8.59
C LYS A 320 6.80 -23.99 9.44
N GLU A 321 7.25 -22.87 9.95
CA GLU A 321 6.39 -21.90 10.62
C GLU A 321 5.56 -21.13 9.58
N ALA A 322 4.26 -21.01 9.83
CA ALA A 322 3.29 -20.35 8.97
C ALA A 322 2.79 -19.08 9.67
N VAL A 323 2.85 -17.92 9.01
CA VAL A 323 2.22 -16.72 9.58
C VAL A 323 0.74 -17.02 9.79
N PHE A 324 0.24 -16.76 11.00
CA PHE A 324 -1.13 -17.11 11.37
C PHE A 324 -2.15 -16.53 10.37
N ARG A 325 -3.15 -17.34 9.98
CA ARG A 325 -4.18 -17.01 8.95
C ARG A 325 -3.61 -16.70 7.56
N THR A 326 -2.41 -17.17 7.26
CA THR A 326 -1.87 -17.13 5.89
C THR A 326 -1.69 -18.53 5.32
N VAL A 327 -1.56 -18.62 4.00
CA VAL A 327 -1.24 -19.86 3.30
C VAL A 327 0.26 -20.15 3.35
N ILE A 328 0.64 -21.42 3.27
CA ILE A 328 2.05 -21.80 3.09
C ILE A 328 2.29 -22.39 1.70
N ALA A 329 3.41 -22.03 1.09
CA ALA A 329 3.87 -22.74 -0.10
C ALA A 329 4.17 -24.21 0.24
N ALA A 330 3.68 -25.13 -0.62
CA ALA A 330 3.97 -26.55 -0.55
C ALA A 330 5.49 -26.81 -0.60
N PRO A 331 6.00 -27.79 0.15
CA PRO A 331 7.40 -28.18 0.05
C PRO A 331 7.67 -28.83 -1.31
N ALA A 332 8.95 -28.89 -1.70
CA ALA A 332 9.36 -29.69 -2.85
C ALA A 332 8.92 -31.16 -2.66
N GLU A 333 8.52 -31.81 -3.75
CA GLU A 333 8.08 -33.21 -3.70
C GLU A 333 9.19 -34.10 -3.13
N PRO A 334 8.91 -34.86 -2.05
CA PRO A 334 9.90 -35.75 -1.48
C PRO A 334 10.14 -36.96 -2.40
N THR A 335 11.36 -37.49 -2.36
CA THR A 335 11.75 -38.69 -3.13
C THR A 335 12.11 -39.84 -2.21
N ALA A 336 11.71 -41.06 -2.58
CA ALA A 336 12.09 -42.29 -1.89
C ALA A 336 12.35 -43.42 -2.89
N SER A 337 13.47 -44.16 -2.73
CA SER A 337 13.83 -45.25 -3.64
C SER A 337 12.76 -46.34 -3.65
N GLY A 338 12.29 -46.73 -4.85
CA GLY A 338 11.24 -47.73 -5.03
C GLY A 338 9.81 -47.21 -4.78
N TYR A 339 9.60 -45.91 -4.61
CA TYR A 339 8.28 -45.31 -4.39
C TYR A 339 8.07 -44.03 -5.22
N THR A 340 6.83 -43.79 -5.63
CA THR A 340 6.36 -42.53 -6.21
C THR A 340 5.55 -41.78 -5.15
N PHE A 341 5.85 -40.49 -4.96
CA PHE A 341 5.09 -39.62 -4.08
C PHE A 341 3.69 -39.37 -4.66
N SER A 342 2.65 -39.57 -3.85
CA SER A 342 1.25 -39.45 -4.30
C SER A 342 0.53 -38.21 -3.76
N GLY A 343 1.20 -37.39 -2.95
CA GLY A 343 0.64 -36.16 -2.39
C GLY A 343 0.79 -36.05 -0.87
N TRP A 344 0.47 -34.86 -0.36
CA TRP A 344 0.37 -34.59 1.08
C TRP A 344 -1.06 -34.77 1.54
N TYR A 345 -1.24 -35.31 2.74
CA TYR A 345 -2.55 -35.59 3.34
C TYR A 345 -2.63 -34.96 4.73
N THR A 346 -3.82 -34.56 5.17
CA THR A 346 -4.04 -33.95 6.50
C THR A 346 -4.24 -34.98 7.61
N ASP A 347 -4.28 -36.27 7.26
CA ASP A 347 -4.48 -37.37 8.19
C ASP A 347 -3.57 -38.56 7.88
N ALA A 348 -3.18 -39.30 8.92
CA ALA A 348 -2.30 -40.45 8.81
C ALA A 348 -2.91 -41.64 8.03
N ALA A 349 -4.25 -41.67 7.86
CA ALA A 349 -4.92 -42.69 7.06
C ALA A 349 -4.92 -42.36 5.55
N LEU A 350 -4.33 -41.23 5.16
CA LEU A 350 -4.20 -40.76 3.78
C LEU A 350 -5.57 -40.62 3.08
N SER A 351 -6.58 -40.16 3.83
CA SER A 351 -7.96 -40.05 3.33
C SER A 351 -8.25 -38.68 2.71
N THR A 352 -7.62 -37.61 3.20
CA THR A 352 -7.88 -36.23 2.78
C THR A 352 -6.60 -35.58 2.27
N LEU A 353 -6.58 -35.19 0.99
CA LEU A 353 -5.46 -34.45 0.39
C LEU A 353 -5.35 -33.05 1.01
N ALA A 354 -4.12 -32.61 1.26
CA ALA A 354 -3.82 -31.28 1.78
C ALA A 354 -4.08 -30.21 0.72
N ASP A 355 -4.79 -29.16 1.12
CA ASP A 355 -5.02 -27.97 0.32
C ASP A 355 -4.13 -26.81 0.80
N PHE A 356 -3.05 -26.55 0.06
CA PHE A 356 -2.11 -25.46 0.35
C PHE A 356 -2.66 -24.06 0.02
N SER A 357 -3.92 -23.95 -0.45
CA SER A 357 -4.63 -22.68 -0.58
C SER A 357 -5.47 -22.31 0.65
N THR A 358 -5.59 -23.22 1.63
CA THR A 358 -6.29 -22.95 2.90
C THR A 358 -5.35 -22.28 3.93
N PRO A 359 -5.76 -21.18 4.57
CA PRO A 359 -4.97 -20.54 5.63
C PRO A 359 -4.69 -21.44 6.84
N ILE A 360 -3.46 -21.40 7.35
CA ILE A 360 -3.05 -22.15 8.54
C ILE A 360 -3.41 -21.36 9.81
N THR A 361 -4.23 -21.97 10.68
CA THR A 361 -4.69 -21.37 11.95
C THR A 361 -4.25 -22.16 13.19
N ALA A 362 -3.65 -23.33 13.01
CA ALA A 362 -3.17 -24.17 14.10
C ALA A 362 -2.01 -25.04 13.62
N ASN A 363 -1.27 -25.61 14.57
CA ASN A 363 -0.24 -26.61 14.27
C ASN A 363 -0.85 -27.74 13.44
N THR A 364 -0.26 -28.01 12.29
CA THR A 364 -0.81 -28.93 11.29
C THR A 364 0.24 -29.99 10.96
N ALA A 365 -0.12 -31.26 11.03
CA ALA A 365 0.74 -32.35 10.56
C ALA A 365 0.27 -32.80 9.18
N LEU A 366 1.18 -32.80 8.21
CA LEU A 366 0.94 -33.31 6.86
C LEU A 366 1.67 -34.64 6.66
N PHE A 367 0.98 -35.61 6.07
CA PHE A 367 1.46 -36.98 5.90
C PHE A 367 1.70 -37.27 4.41
N ALA A 368 2.86 -37.80 4.06
CA ALA A 368 3.20 -38.15 2.69
C ALA A 368 2.55 -39.48 2.29
N GLY A 369 1.83 -39.47 1.17
CA GLY A 369 1.38 -40.68 0.50
C GLY A 369 2.42 -41.22 -0.47
N TRP A 370 2.52 -42.55 -0.55
CA TRP A 370 3.50 -43.25 -1.38
C TRP A 370 2.87 -44.43 -2.11
N ALA A 371 3.17 -44.56 -3.40
CA ALA A 371 2.86 -45.74 -4.20
C ALA A 371 4.17 -46.51 -4.49
N ALA A 372 4.22 -47.81 -4.23
CA ALA A 372 5.38 -48.62 -4.56
C ALA A 372 5.55 -48.70 -6.09
N VAL A 373 6.75 -48.43 -6.59
CA VAL A 373 7.10 -48.65 -7.99
C VAL A 373 7.39 -50.13 -8.13
N ALA A 374 6.58 -50.84 -8.94
CA ALA A 374 6.83 -52.25 -9.22
C ALA A 374 8.27 -52.43 -9.70
N ALA A 375 9.00 -53.38 -9.11
CA ALA A 375 10.30 -53.77 -9.62
C ALA A 375 10.11 -54.16 -11.09
N ALA A 376 10.83 -53.52 -12.01
CA ALA A 376 10.93 -54.04 -13.36
C ALA A 376 11.41 -55.49 -13.21
N ASP A 377 10.62 -56.44 -13.69
CA ASP A 377 11.03 -57.83 -13.77
C ASP A 377 12.33 -57.87 -14.56
N THR A 378 13.47 -57.88 -13.85
CA THR A 378 14.72 -58.33 -14.43
C THR A 378 14.56 -59.82 -14.58
N GLU A 379 13.93 -60.24 -15.68
CA GLU A 379 14.15 -61.59 -16.16
C GLU A 379 15.67 -61.79 -16.22
N PRO A 380 16.22 -62.83 -15.57
CA PRO A 380 17.63 -63.12 -15.71
C PRO A 380 17.87 -63.41 -17.19
N MET A 381 18.62 -62.54 -17.88
CA MET A 381 19.21 -62.87 -19.17
C MET A 381 20.01 -64.16 -19.00
N LEU A 382 19.42 -65.29 -19.38
CA LEU A 382 20.14 -66.53 -19.61
C LEU A 382 21.14 -66.24 -20.72
N ALA A 383 22.42 -66.22 -20.36
CA ALA A 383 23.51 -66.16 -21.31
C ALA A 383 23.52 -67.47 -22.12
N GLU A 384 22.90 -67.47 -23.30
CA GLU A 384 23.18 -68.50 -24.29
C GLU A 384 24.52 -68.19 -24.98
N THR A 385 25.47 -69.09 -24.74
CA THR A 385 26.72 -69.19 -25.48
C THR A 385 26.47 -70.13 -26.66
N GLY A 386 26.52 -69.65 -27.91
CA GLY A 386 26.36 -70.56 -29.06
C GLY A 386 26.20 -69.93 -30.45
N SER A 387 27.32 -69.53 -31.05
CA SER A 387 27.67 -69.70 -32.47
C SER A 387 26.73 -69.29 -33.63
N SER A 388 27.28 -68.39 -34.44
CA SER A 388 27.31 -68.32 -35.93
C SER A 388 26.14 -67.79 -36.77
N ALA A 389 26.47 -66.63 -37.37
CA ALA A 389 26.25 -66.20 -38.76
C ALA A 389 25.04 -65.29 -39.08
N PRO A 390 25.19 -64.37 -40.07
CA PRO A 390 24.57 -63.04 -40.03
C PRO A 390 23.48 -62.84 -41.07
N LEU A 391 22.37 -62.17 -40.73
CA LEU A 391 21.46 -61.55 -41.70
C LEU A 391 20.73 -60.34 -41.06
N LEU A 392 20.97 -59.15 -41.61
CA LEU A 392 20.02 -58.00 -41.63
C LEU A 392 19.14 -58.15 -42.89
N PRO A 393 18.01 -57.43 -43.11
CA PRO A 393 17.31 -56.42 -42.29
C PRO A 393 15.76 -56.62 -42.27
N ILE A 394 15.01 -55.66 -41.68
CA ILE A 394 13.69 -55.10 -42.09
C ILE A 394 12.96 -54.62 -40.82
N GLY A 395 12.84 -53.30 -40.64
CA GLY A 395 11.53 -52.60 -40.58
C GLY A 395 10.80 -52.85 -39.25
N VAL A 396 10.63 -51.88 -38.36
CA VAL A 396 9.68 -50.77 -38.53
C VAL A 396 10.15 -49.55 -37.73
N LEU A 397 10.07 -48.42 -38.41
CA LEU A 397 10.30 -47.06 -37.98
C LEU A 397 9.07 -46.53 -37.21
N SER A 398 9.29 -45.50 -36.39
CA SER A 398 8.37 -44.39 -36.03
C SER A 398 7.74 -44.49 -34.64
N ALA A 399 7.63 -43.44 -33.84
CA ALA A 399 8.10 -42.04 -33.80
C ALA A 399 7.63 -41.51 -32.41
N LEU A 400 8.26 -40.56 -31.73
CA LEU A 400 8.31 -39.14 -32.08
C LEU A 400 9.35 -38.46 -31.16
N LEU A 401 10.33 -37.77 -31.74
CA LEU A 401 11.14 -36.78 -31.01
C LEU A 401 11.13 -35.47 -31.80
N LEU A 402 10.77 -34.42 -31.07
CA LEU A 402 11.00 -32.99 -31.20
C LEU A 402 11.14 -32.33 -32.59
N ALA A 403 10.24 -31.36 -32.76
CA ALA A 403 10.35 -30.24 -33.67
C ALA A 403 11.60 -29.39 -33.42
N ALA A 404 12.35 -29.11 -34.48
CA ALA A 404 13.04 -27.84 -34.67
C ALA A 404 13.12 -27.60 -36.18
N GLY A 405 12.47 -26.54 -36.64
CA GLY A 405 12.37 -26.21 -38.05
C GLY A 405 13.71 -25.78 -38.63
N ILE A 406 13.91 -26.09 -39.91
CA ILE A 406 14.59 -25.22 -40.86
C ILE A 406 13.88 -25.42 -42.20
N VAL A 407 13.27 -24.34 -42.65
CA VAL A 407 12.79 -24.13 -44.01
C VAL A 407 14.02 -24.02 -44.91
N LEU A 408 14.15 -24.88 -45.92
CA LEU A 408 14.85 -24.51 -47.14
C LEU A 408 14.13 -25.06 -48.38
N ARG A 409 13.95 -24.16 -49.33
CA ARG A 409 13.09 -24.23 -50.51
C ARG A 409 13.59 -25.22 -51.59
N ARG A 410 12.59 -25.81 -52.28
CA ARG A 410 12.46 -26.08 -53.73
C ARG A 410 13.69 -26.60 -54.51
N ARG A 411 13.49 -27.74 -55.20
CA ARG A 411 13.30 -27.76 -56.68
C ARG A 411 12.82 -29.13 -57.18
N THR A 412 11.64 -29.11 -57.81
CA THR A 412 11.20 -29.83 -59.03
C THR A 412 12.12 -30.93 -59.59
N ALA A 413 11.58 -32.13 -59.83
CA ALA A 413 10.86 -32.48 -61.06
C ALA A 413 9.88 -33.62 -60.77
#